data_AF-A0A642VDA4-F1
#
_entry.id   AF-A0A642VDA4-F1
#
_cell.length_a   1.000
_cell.length_b   1.000
_cell.length_c   1.000
_cell.angle_alpha   90.00
_cell.angle_beta   90.00
_cell.angle_gamma   90.00
#
_symmetry.space_group_name_H-M   'P 1'
#
loop_
_entity.id
_entity.type
_entity.pdbx_description
1 polymer ?
#
loop_
_entity_poly.entity_id
_entity_poly.type
_entity_poly.pdbx_seq_one_letter_code
_entity_poly.pdbx_strand_id
1 'polypeptide(L)' 'MESSTCIVCEWAEGTEGFEYQRGELFEHFKSERHLNNWQRWVTYLHSQDIGADYVKDWLQQHQLLSLHQRAINSTMQM' A
#
# COMPACT_ATOMS: atom_id res chain seq x y z
N MET A 1 8.59 -11.01 -16.88
CA MET A 1 8.60 -9.88 -15.93
C MET A 1 7.45 -10.14 -14.97
N GLU A 2 7.72 -10.29 -13.68
CA GLU A 2 6.66 -10.46 -12.68
C GLU A 2 6.07 -9.07 -12.40
N SER A 3 4.86 -8.84 -12.90
CA SER A 3 4.03 -7.71 -12.51
C SER A 3 3.46 -7.99 -11.12
N SER A 4 3.59 -7.04 -10.19
CA SER A 4 3.03 -7.14 -8.85
C SER A 4 2.05 -6.00 -8.65
N THR A 5 0.84 -6.32 -8.18
CA THR A 5 -0.21 -5.36 -7.89
C THR A 5 -0.02 -4.74 -6.51
N CYS A 6 -0.36 -3.46 -6.31
CA CYS A 6 -0.38 -2.85 -4.98
C CYS A 6 -1.76 -3.08 -4.38
N ILE A 7 -1.85 -3.94 -3.36
CA ILE A 7 -3.12 -4.35 -2.75
C ILE A 7 -3.93 -3.16 -2.20
N VAL A 8 -3.25 -2.10 -1.74
CA VAL A 8 -3.89 -0.85 -1.26
C VAL A 8 -4.57 -0.11 -2.40
N CYS A 9 -3.86 0.06 -3.51
CA CYS A 9 -4.37 0.76 -4.69
C CYS A 9 -5.47 -0.04 -5.39
N GLU A 10 -5.30 -1.36 -5.48
CA GLU A 10 -6.31 -2.28 -6.01
C GLU A 10 -7.62 -2.18 -5.21
N TRP A 11 -7.54 -2.24 -3.88
CA TRP A 11 -8.71 -2.08 -3.02
C TRP A 11 -9.39 -0.70 -3.18
N ALA A 12 -8.60 0.37 -3.23
CA ALA A 12 -9.13 1.73 -3.19
C ALA A 12 -9.77 2.18 -4.51
N GLU A 13 -9.33 1.62 -5.64
CA GLU A 13 -9.67 2.09 -6.98
C GLU A 13 -10.38 1.03 -7.83
N GLY A 14 -10.39 -0.24 -7.41
CA GLY A 14 -11.07 -1.33 -8.12
C GLY A 14 -10.50 -1.62 -9.51
N THR A 15 -9.32 -1.09 -9.83
CA THR A 15 -8.65 -1.30 -11.12
C THR A 15 -7.78 -2.55 -11.08
N GLU A 16 -7.80 -3.31 -12.19
CA GLU A 16 -6.80 -4.33 -12.50
C GLU A 16 -5.40 -3.78 -12.21
N GLY A 17 -4.63 -4.57 -11.48
CA GLY A 17 -3.51 -4.10 -10.69
C GLY A 17 -2.55 -3.16 -11.40
N PHE A 18 -2.24 -2.04 -10.75
CA PHE A 18 -1.17 -1.17 -11.22
C PHE A 18 0.14 -1.96 -11.23
N GLU A 19 0.68 -2.19 -12.41
CA GLU A 19 1.94 -2.89 -12.61
C GLU A 19 3.10 -1.95 -12.25
N TYR A 20 3.88 -2.28 -11.22
CA TYR A 20 5.13 -1.59 -10.93
C TYR A 20 6.32 -2.53 -11.14
N GLN A 21 7.46 -1.98 -11.57
CA GLN A 21 8.71 -2.72 -11.51
C GLN A 21 9.15 -2.82 -10.05
N ARG A 22 9.68 -3.97 -9.64
CA ARG A 22 10.14 -4.20 -8.26
C ARG A 22 11.15 -3.16 -7.76
N GLY A 23 11.89 -2.52 -8.67
CA GLY A 23 12.81 -1.41 -8.37
C GLY A 23 12.15 -0.06 -8.09
N GLU A 24 10.87 0.12 -8.41
CA GLU A 24 10.12 1.38 -8.28
C GLU A 24 9.12 1.38 -7.11
N LEU A 25 9.02 0.25 -6.39
CA LEU A 25 8.10 0.05 -5.27
C LEU A 25 8.19 1.13 -4.19
N PHE A 26 9.41 1.56 -3.85
CA PHE A 26 9.62 2.59 -2.83
C PHE A 26 9.05 3.95 -3.27
N GLU A 27 9.28 4.33 -4.53
CA GLU A 27 8.74 5.58 -5.09
C GLU A 27 7.22 5.48 -5.31
N HIS A 28 6.70 4.30 -5.68
CA HIS A 28 5.26 4.05 -5.72
C HIS A 28 4.61 4.29 -4.35
N PHE A 29 5.16 3.70 -3.28
CA PHE A 29 4.64 3.89 -1.92
C PHE A 29 4.73 5.34 -1.41
N LYS A 30 5.63 6.15 -1.97
CA LYS A 30 5.73 7.58 -1.69
C LYS A 30 4.80 8.44 -2.54
N SER A 31 4.24 7.89 -3.62
CA SER A 31 3.38 8.66 -4.52
C SER A 31 2.14 9.17 -3.79
N GLU A 32 1.73 10.40 -4.11
CA GLU A 32 0.53 11.03 -3.53
C GLU A 32 -0.71 10.13 -3.68
N ARG A 33 -0.83 9.46 -4.83
CA ARG A 33 -1.90 8.49 -5.09
C ARG A 33 -1.91 7.34 -4.08
N HIS A 34 -0.75 6.71 -3.84
CA HIS A 34 -0.66 5.61 -2.86
C HIS A 34 -0.96 6.11 -1.45
N LEU A 35 -0.44 7.28 -1.06
CA LEU A 35 -0.69 7.86 0.27
C LEU A 35 -2.17 8.17 0.50
N ASN A 36 -2.87 8.71 -0.52
CA ASN A 36 -4.31 8.95 -0.45
C ASN A 36 -5.10 7.64 -0.30
N ASN A 37 -4.73 6.60 -1.06
CA ASN A 37 -5.36 5.28 -0.95
C ASN A 37 -5.07 4.60 0.40
N TRP A 38 -3.85 4.74 0.91
CA TRP A 38 -3.46 4.26 2.22
C TRP A 38 -4.26 4.95 3.33
N GLN A 39 -4.43 6.27 3.27
CA GLN A 39 -5.24 7.00 4.25
C GLN A 39 -6.72 6.54 4.23
N ARG A 40 -7.26 6.27 3.05
CA ARG A 40 -8.61 5.70 2.88
C ARG A 40 -8.71 4.31 3.51
N TRP A 41 -7.69 3.46 3.31
CA TRP A 41 -7.62 2.12 3.91
C TRP A 41 -7.59 2.18 5.44
N VAL A 42 -6.69 2.99 6.02
CA VAL A 42 -6.58 3.16 7.48
C VAL A 42 -7.89 3.65 8.09
N THR A 43 -8.54 4.62 7.42
CA THR A 43 -9.84 5.14 7.87
C THR A 43 -10.92 4.06 7.83
N TYR A 44 -10.96 3.27 6.75
CA TYR A 44 -11.90 2.15 6.62
C TYR A 44 -11.67 1.09 7.72
N LEU A 45 -10.43 0.68 7.94
CA LEU A 45 -10.06 -0.33 8.95
C LEU A 45 -10.53 0.08 10.35
N HIS A 46 -10.29 1.33 10.74
CA HIS A 46 -10.79 1.88 12.01
C HIS A 46 -12.31 1.99 12.07
N SER A 47 -12.97 2.36 10.97
CA SER A 47 -14.43 2.56 10.94
C SER A 47 -15.24 1.26 11.01
N GLN A 48 -14.68 0.16 10.54
CA GLN A 48 -15.36 -1.12 10.43
C GLN A 48 -15.02 -2.09 11.57
N ASP A 49 -14.14 -1.69 12.51
CA ASP A 49 -13.61 -2.55 13.58
C ASP A 49 -13.07 -3.89 13.03
N ILE A 50 -12.42 -3.84 11.87
CA ILE A 50 -11.92 -5.04 11.20
C ILE A 50 -10.64 -5.48 11.92
N GLY A 51 -10.74 -6.55 12.70
CA GLY A 51 -9.60 -7.15 13.39
C GLY A 51 -8.55 -7.81 12.47
N ALA A 52 -8.86 -7.99 11.18
CA ALA A 52 -7.98 -8.60 10.19
C ALA A 52 -7.55 -7.60 9.12
N ASP A 53 -6.32 -7.08 9.24
CA ASP A 53 -5.71 -6.17 8.27
C ASP A 53 -5.06 -6.97 7.13
N TYR A 54 -5.88 -7.40 6.17
CA TYR A 54 -5.40 -8.22 5.05
C TYR A 54 -4.36 -7.49 4.18
N VAL A 55 -4.36 -6.15 4.18
CA VAL A 55 -3.35 -5.35 3.49
C VAL A 55 -2.00 -5.50 4.19
N LYS A 56 -1.96 -5.39 5.52
CA LYS A 56 -0.75 -5.67 6.31
C LYS A 56 -0.28 -7.11 6.15
N ASP A 57 -1.19 -8.07 6.19
CA ASP A 57 -0.87 -9.49 6.01
C ASP A 57 -0.26 -9.75 4.63
N TRP A 58 -0.83 -9.16 3.57
CA TRP A 58 -0.29 -9.26 2.21
C TRP A 58 1.09 -8.62 2.11
N LEU A 59 1.28 -7.41 2.65
CA LEU A 59 2.58 -6.74 2.68
C LEU A 59 3.63 -7.56 3.44
N GLN A 60 3.24 -8.25 4.50
CA GLN A 60 4.13 -9.10 5.29
C GLN A 60 4.49 -10.39 4.56
N GLN A 61 3.51 -11.06 3.94
CA GLN A 61 3.71 -12.26 3.13
C GLN A 61 4.69 -12.02 1.97
N HIS A 62 4.67 -10.82 1.39
CA HIS A 62 5.53 -10.43 0.27
C HIS A 62 6.83 -9.73 0.70
N GLN A 63 7.12 -9.65 2.00
CA GLN A 63 8.30 -8.98 2.58
C GLN A 63 8.41 -7.48 2.22
N LEU A 64 7.27 -6.82 1.98
CA LEU A 64 7.18 -5.41 1.62
C LEU A 64 6.83 -4.50 2.81
N LEU A 65 6.39 -5.06 3.95
CA LEU A 65 5.91 -4.28 5.09
C LEU A 65 6.90 -3.22 5.57
N SER A 66 8.17 -3.58 5.79
CA SER A 66 9.20 -2.64 6.24
C SER A 66 9.54 -1.58 5.18
N LEU A 67 9.53 -1.95 3.90
CA LEU A 67 9.75 -1.01 2.79
C LEU A 67 8.62 0.01 2.70
N HIS A 68 7.38 -0.47 2.80
CA HIS A 68 6.16 0.32 2.81
C HIS A 68 6.13 1.32 3.97
N GLN A 69 6.37 0.85 5.20
CA GLN A 69 6.42 1.71 6.38
C GLN A 69 7.50 2.79 6.27
N ARG A 70 8.69 2.43 5.77
CA ARG A 70 9.76 3.42 5.53
C ARG A 70 9.36 4.46 4.49
N ALA A 71 8.74 4.04 3.38
CA ALA A 71 8.30 4.95 2.33
C ALA A 71 7.28 5.96 2.85
N ILE A 72 6.23 5.49 3.53
CA ILE A 72 5.18 6.35 4.11
C ILE A 72 5.76 7.30 5.15
N ASN A 73 6.55 6.77 6.09
CA ASN A 73 7.13 7.59 7.16
C ASN A 73 8.10 8.65 6.62
N SER A 74 8.80 8.38 5.51
CA SER A 74 9.69 9.36 4.88
C SER A 74 8.95 10.55 4.25
N THR A 75 7.67 10.38 3.90
CA THR A 75 6.86 11.45 3.31
C THR A 75 6.07 12.23 4.36
N MET A 76 5.58 11.57 5.42
CA MET A 76 4.78 12.22 6.48
C MET A 76 5.59 13.07 7.48
N GLN A 77 6.92 13.10 7.36
CA GLN A 77 7.82 13.90 8.21
C GLN A 77 8.22 15.26 7.58
N MET A 78 7.63 15.63 6.44
CA MET A 78 7.73 16.98 5.85
C MET A 78 6.48 17.80 6.16
#